data_AF-A0A2V9VP27-F1
#
_entry.id   AF-A0A2V9VP27-F1
#
_cell.length_a   1.000
_cell.length_b   1.000
_cell.length_c   1.000
_cell.angle_alpha   90.00
_cell.angle_beta   90.00
_cell.angle_gamma   90.00
#
_symmetry.space_group_name_H-M   'P 1'
#
loop_
_entity.id
_entity.type
_entity.pdbx_description
1 polymer ?
#
loop_
_entity_poly.entity_id
_entity_poly.type
_entity_poly.pdbx_seq_one_letter_code
_entity_poly.pdbx_strand_id
1 'polypeptide(L)'
;RTKENGTFVQRLHALDVGTGAEKFGGPVLIQATVNGTGAGSLNGKVSFNPQSENQRPALLLQNGLVYIAWASLCDVDPYHGWVVAYDAQNLNQMAVWNATANGTEGGIWASGAGPAGDGSSVLFATGNGSFNVASGNYGSSVVKLGPAIAGTFAVSDYFTPFNYASLNAGDVDLGAGGVLLLDQPFGSPQHLLFLCGKEGRIYVIDRDNMGHFDTTTDHVLQSIPGANPGAWNSPASWNRTLYLGGASEQNIADRVKAYSIDPVSGMLSTPPSSQTSVTFLYPAPTPSISANGTSNGIMWVLQESTYLNNTGQAVLLAFDATNLANLLYSSSQW
;
A
#
# COMPACT_ATOMS: atom_id res chain seq x y z
N ARG A 1 -18.40 -8.34 -0.48
CA ARG A 1 -19.25 -8.22 0.74
C ARG A 1 -20.71 -8.29 0.31
N THR A 2 -21.52 -9.15 0.93
CA THR A 2 -22.97 -9.25 0.72
C THR A 2 -23.69 -9.18 2.07
N LYS A 3 -24.99 -8.84 2.05
CA LYS A 3 -25.87 -8.92 3.23
C LYS A 3 -26.84 -10.08 3.02
N GLU A 4 -26.70 -11.13 3.82
CA GLU A 4 -27.44 -12.38 3.71
C GLU A 4 -28.21 -12.62 5.01
N ASN A 5 -29.54 -12.70 4.92
CA ASN A 5 -30.42 -12.90 6.08
C ASN A 5 -30.16 -11.92 7.26
N GLY A 6 -29.77 -10.68 6.94
CA GLY A 6 -29.46 -9.65 7.94
C GLY A 6 -28.00 -9.58 8.37
N THR A 7 -27.16 -10.55 8.00
CA THR A 7 -25.74 -10.64 8.39
C THR A 7 -24.84 -10.26 7.21
N PHE A 8 -23.80 -9.47 7.46
CA PHE A 8 -22.79 -9.17 6.46
C PHE A 8 -21.79 -10.30 6.34
N VAL A 9 -21.37 -10.62 5.12
CA VAL A 9 -20.38 -11.67 4.86
C VAL A 9 -19.40 -11.25 3.76
N GLN A 10 -18.18 -11.77 3.85
CA GLN A 10 -17.16 -11.68 2.81
C GLN A 10 -16.66 -13.07 2.47
N ARG A 11 -16.44 -13.33 1.18
CA ARG A 11 -15.98 -14.62 0.69
C ARG A 11 -14.79 -14.45 -0.23
N LEU A 12 -13.87 -15.41 -0.17
CA LEU A 12 -12.79 -15.56 -1.13
C LEU A 12 -13.26 -16.49 -2.23
N HIS A 13 -13.24 -16.01 -3.47
CA HIS A 13 -13.62 -16.75 -4.67
C HIS A 13 -12.35 -17.10 -5.46
N ALA A 14 -12.29 -18.31 -5.99
CA ALA A 14 -11.27 -18.71 -6.96
C ALA A 14 -11.97 -19.14 -8.24
N LEU A 15 -11.77 -18.37 -9.31
CA LEU A 15 -12.49 -18.56 -10.57
C LEU A 15 -11.54 -19.09 -11.65
N ASP A 16 -12.04 -19.98 -12.49
CA ASP A 16 -11.38 -20.34 -13.74
C ASP A 16 -11.46 -19.16 -14.73
N VAL A 17 -10.33 -18.76 -15.30
CA VAL A 17 -10.24 -17.56 -16.15
C VAL A 17 -10.98 -17.73 -17.48
N GLY A 18 -11.12 -18.96 -17.99
CA GLY A 18 -11.80 -19.22 -19.26
C GLY A 18 -13.32 -19.32 -19.14
N THR A 19 -13.80 -19.84 -18.01
CA THR A 19 -15.22 -20.19 -17.81
C THR A 19 -15.93 -19.36 -16.76
N GLY A 20 -15.18 -18.71 -15.85
CA GLY A 20 -15.73 -18.04 -14.67
C GLY A 20 -16.30 -19.00 -13.62
N ALA A 21 -16.11 -20.32 -13.77
CA ALA A 21 -16.60 -21.30 -12.82
C ALA A 21 -15.76 -21.29 -11.53
N GLU A 22 -16.42 -21.53 -10.40
CA GLU A 22 -15.74 -21.69 -9.11
C GLU A 22 -14.80 -22.90 -9.13
N LYS A 23 -13.63 -22.72 -8.50
CA LYS A 23 -12.63 -23.76 -8.28
C LYS A 23 -12.68 -24.22 -6.82
N PHE A 24 -12.03 -25.35 -6.54
CA PHE A 24 -11.74 -25.83 -5.18
C PHE A 24 -12.97 -26.07 -4.28
N GLY A 25 -14.15 -26.30 -4.87
CA GLY A 25 -15.37 -26.57 -4.12
C GLY A 25 -16.21 -25.34 -3.78
N GLY A 26 -15.88 -24.17 -4.35
CA GLY A 26 -16.67 -22.95 -4.19
C GLY A 26 -15.96 -21.88 -3.36
N PRO A 27 -16.63 -20.74 -3.15
CA PRO A 27 -16.05 -19.68 -2.37
C PRO A 27 -16.04 -20.01 -0.89
N VAL A 28 -14.96 -19.64 -0.20
CA VAL A 28 -14.82 -19.83 1.25
C VAL A 28 -15.18 -18.56 2.01
N LEU A 29 -15.80 -18.72 3.19
CA LEU A 29 -16.12 -17.60 4.06
C LEU A 29 -14.84 -17.05 4.70
N ILE A 30 -14.66 -15.74 4.65
CA ILE A 30 -13.54 -15.07 5.31
C ILE A 30 -13.90 -14.87 6.79
N GLN A 31 -13.12 -15.51 7.66
CA GLN A 31 -13.26 -15.40 9.12
C GLN A 31 -11.88 -15.35 9.77
N ALA A 32 -11.64 -14.31 10.55
CA ALA A 32 -10.38 -14.12 11.25
C ALA A 32 -10.64 -13.71 12.71
N THR A 33 -9.76 -14.13 13.61
CA THR A 33 -9.82 -13.76 15.03
C THR A 33 -8.41 -13.83 15.60
N VAL A 34 -8.06 -12.86 16.42
CA VAL A 34 -6.80 -12.84 17.19
C VAL A 34 -7.09 -12.65 18.67
N ASN A 35 -6.17 -13.08 19.53
CA ASN A 35 -6.22 -12.71 20.94
C ASN A 35 -5.84 -11.24 21.09
N GLY A 36 -6.58 -10.51 21.92
CA GLY A 36 -6.28 -9.12 22.22
C GLY A 36 -7.45 -8.37 22.84
N THR A 37 -7.15 -7.16 23.32
CA THR A 37 -8.08 -6.27 24.02
C THR A 37 -8.43 -5.02 23.20
N GLY A 38 -8.19 -5.05 21.89
CA GLY A 38 -8.50 -3.93 21.00
C GLY A 38 -10.00 -3.61 20.93
N ALA A 39 -10.33 -2.52 20.23
CA ALA A 39 -11.72 -2.13 20.00
C ALA A 39 -12.54 -3.28 19.40
N GLY A 40 -13.80 -3.41 19.82
CA GLY A 40 -14.66 -4.52 19.39
C GLY A 40 -14.27 -5.90 19.96
N SER A 41 -13.30 -5.99 20.87
CA SER A 41 -12.97 -7.26 21.52
C SER A 41 -14.09 -7.77 22.44
N LEU A 42 -14.24 -9.09 22.49
CA LEU A 42 -15.12 -9.79 23.42
C LEU A 42 -14.35 -10.97 24.03
N ASN A 43 -14.30 -11.03 25.37
CA ASN A 43 -13.61 -12.09 26.11
C ASN A 43 -12.14 -12.28 25.69
N GLY A 44 -11.42 -11.18 25.47
CA GLY A 44 -9.99 -11.21 25.10
C GLY A 44 -9.70 -11.62 23.66
N LYS A 45 -10.70 -11.53 22.76
CA LYS A 45 -10.54 -11.81 21.32
C LYS A 45 -11.08 -10.66 20.49
N VAL A 46 -10.31 -10.23 19.50
CA VAL A 46 -10.74 -9.30 18.44
C VAL A 46 -11.11 -10.14 17.21
N SER A 47 -12.35 -9.98 16.73
CA SER A 47 -12.86 -10.75 15.59
C SER A 47 -13.01 -9.85 14.36
N PHE A 48 -12.70 -10.40 13.19
CA PHE A 48 -12.91 -9.72 11.91
C PHE A 48 -14.39 -9.41 11.71
N ASN A 49 -14.70 -8.14 11.43
CA ASN A 49 -16.06 -7.70 11.19
C ASN A 49 -16.30 -7.49 9.68
N PRO A 50 -17.04 -8.39 9.00
CA PRO A 50 -17.26 -8.29 7.56
C PRO A 50 -18.05 -7.04 7.14
N GLN A 51 -18.68 -6.32 8.07
CA GLN A 51 -19.37 -5.06 7.80
C GLN A 51 -18.40 -3.87 7.74
N SER A 52 -17.59 -3.65 8.78
CA SER A 52 -16.68 -2.50 8.87
C SER A 52 -15.36 -2.73 8.15
N GLU A 53 -14.85 -3.96 8.09
CA GLU A 53 -13.61 -4.26 7.38
C GLU A 53 -13.87 -4.28 5.86
N ASN A 54 -13.16 -3.45 5.10
CA ASN A 54 -13.32 -3.27 3.66
C ASN A 54 -12.02 -3.60 2.93
N GLN A 55 -12.08 -4.54 1.98
CA GLN A 55 -10.93 -4.87 1.14
C GLN A 55 -10.73 -3.77 0.10
N ARG A 56 -9.68 -2.97 0.30
CA ARG A 56 -9.21 -1.91 -0.61
C ARG A 56 -7.91 -2.29 -1.33
N PRO A 57 -6.93 -2.91 -0.66
CA PRO A 57 -5.67 -3.32 -1.28
C PRO A 57 -5.87 -4.44 -2.31
N ALA A 58 -5.09 -4.46 -3.39
CA ALA A 58 -5.03 -5.63 -4.26
C ALA A 58 -4.53 -6.89 -3.53
N LEU A 59 -4.72 -8.06 -4.13
CA LEU A 59 -4.24 -9.33 -3.58
C LEU A 59 -2.76 -9.56 -3.94
N LEU A 60 -2.03 -10.23 -3.06
CA LEU A 60 -0.68 -10.73 -3.34
C LEU A 60 -0.73 -12.25 -3.47
N LEU A 61 -0.17 -12.81 -4.55
CA LEU A 61 0.10 -14.24 -4.68
C LEU A 61 1.60 -14.47 -4.54
N GLN A 62 2.02 -15.18 -3.49
CA GLN A 62 3.43 -15.51 -3.25
C GLN A 62 3.55 -16.89 -2.61
N ASN A 63 4.50 -17.70 -3.11
CA ASN A 63 4.81 -19.03 -2.56
C ASN A 63 3.59 -19.94 -2.35
N GLY A 64 2.63 -19.88 -3.28
CA GLY A 64 1.40 -20.68 -3.21
C GLY A 64 0.34 -20.14 -2.24
N LEU A 65 0.53 -18.96 -1.64
CA LEU A 65 -0.44 -18.31 -0.76
C LEU A 65 -0.98 -17.03 -1.39
N VAL A 66 -2.29 -16.82 -1.24
CA VAL A 66 -2.99 -15.56 -1.53
C VAL A 66 -3.10 -14.77 -0.23
N TYR A 67 -2.53 -13.58 -0.20
CA TYR A 67 -2.61 -12.65 0.91
C TYR A 67 -3.63 -11.56 0.60
N ILE A 68 -4.47 -11.27 1.58
CA ILE A 68 -5.53 -10.29 1.51
C ILE A 68 -5.35 -9.33 2.68
N ALA A 69 -5.53 -8.04 2.41
CA ALA A 69 -5.45 -6.99 3.43
C ALA A 69 -6.73 -6.14 3.48
N TRP A 70 -6.98 -5.56 4.65
CA TRP A 70 -8.18 -4.74 4.90
C TRP A 70 -7.85 -3.43 5.61
N ALA A 71 -8.72 -2.46 5.37
CA ALA A 71 -8.88 -1.23 6.13
C ALA A 71 -10.37 -1.00 6.42
N SER A 72 -10.74 0.18 6.90
CA SER A 72 -12.13 0.49 7.18
C SER A 72 -12.98 0.76 5.93
N LEU A 73 -14.28 0.47 6.06
CA LEU A 73 -15.33 1.11 5.30
C LEU A 73 -15.55 2.53 5.87
N CYS A 74 -14.91 3.52 5.25
CA CYS A 74 -15.09 4.94 5.55
C CYS A 74 -14.88 5.29 7.04
N ASP A 75 -13.84 4.72 7.65
CA ASP A 75 -13.46 4.99 9.04
C ASP A 75 -14.58 4.70 10.06
N VAL A 76 -15.46 3.75 9.74
CA VAL A 76 -16.50 3.29 10.66
C VAL A 76 -15.89 2.33 11.68
N ASP A 77 -15.81 2.79 12.92
CA ASP A 77 -15.35 2.00 14.05
C ASP A 77 -16.37 0.95 14.55
N PRO A 78 -15.90 -0.15 15.18
CA PRO A 78 -14.49 -0.54 15.26
C PRO A 78 -14.00 -1.17 13.95
N TYR A 79 -12.75 -0.88 13.60
CA TYR A 79 -12.02 -1.55 12.51
C TYR A 79 -10.55 -1.72 12.86
N HIS A 80 -9.87 -2.63 12.16
CA HIS A 80 -8.44 -2.85 12.29
C HIS A 80 -7.76 -3.07 10.94
N GLY A 81 -6.44 -2.90 10.87
CA GLY A 81 -5.66 -3.49 9.79
C GLY A 81 -5.63 -5.02 9.93
N TRP A 82 -6.06 -5.74 8.89
CA TRP A 82 -5.95 -7.20 8.86
C TRP A 82 -5.10 -7.66 7.69
N VAL A 83 -4.32 -8.73 7.91
CA VAL A 83 -3.73 -9.53 6.84
C VAL A 83 -4.08 -10.99 7.07
N VAL A 84 -4.62 -11.63 6.03
CA VAL A 84 -4.98 -13.04 6.06
C VAL A 84 -4.40 -13.73 4.84
N ALA A 85 -3.75 -14.88 5.05
CA ALA A 85 -3.29 -15.74 3.96
C ALA A 85 -4.19 -16.96 3.80
N TYR A 86 -4.43 -17.32 2.53
CA TYR A 86 -5.10 -18.53 2.11
C TYR A 86 -4.22 -19.33 1.16
N ASP A 87 -4.27 -20.66 1.24
CA ASP A 87 -3.63 -21.53 0.25
C ASP A 87 -4.32 -21.36 -1.12
N ALA A 88 -3.53 -21.09 -2.16
CA ALA A 88 -4.03 -20.76 -3.49
C ALA A 88 -4.65 -21.94 -4.25
N GLN A 89 -4.46 -23.17 -3.78
CA GLN A 89 -4.91 -24.41 -4.41
C GLN A 89 -6.11 -25.05 -3.71
N ASN A 90 -6.41 -24.67 -2.48
CA ASN A 90 -7.54 -25.25 -1.74
C ASN A 90 -8.31 -24.25 -0.86
N LEU A 91 -7.89 -22.98 -0.82
CA LEU A 91 -8.54 -21.91 -0.04
C LEU A 91 -8.60 -22.17 1.47
N ASN A 92 -7.70 -22.99 2.01
CA ASN A 92 -7.55 -23.11 3.46
C ASN A 92 -6.90 -21.85 4.02
N GLN A 93 -7.46 -21.29 5.10
CA GLN A 93 -6.84 -20.17 5.81
C GLN A 93 -5.55 -20.63 6.50
N MET A 94 -4.43 -19.99 6.15
CA MET A 94 -3.09 -20.39 6.59
C MET A 94 -2.54 -19.54 7.72
N ALA A 95 -2.88 -18.25 7.75
CA ALA A 95 -2.50 -17.36 8.84
C ALA A 95 -3.35 -16.09 8.88
N VAL A 96 -3.43 -15.50 10.08
CA VAL A 96 -4.11 -14.23 10.36
C VAL A 96 -3.18 -13.33 11.16
N TRP A 97 -3.18 -12.04 10.83
CA TRP A 97 -2.55 -10.98 11.61
C TRP A 97 -3.45 -9.75 11.67
N ASN A 98 -3.35 -9.03 12.79
CA ASN A 98 -4.09 -7.79 13.06
C ASN A 98 -3.10 -6.71 13.50
N ALA A 99 -3.18 -5.54 12.90
CA ALA A 99 -2.25 -4.43 13.10
C ALA A 99 -2.34 -3.79 14.48
N THR A 100 -3.48 -3.90 15.14
CA THR A 100 -3.79 -3.20 16.40
C THR A 100 -4.60 -4.10 17.33
N ALA A 101 -4.12 -5.34 17.52
CA ALA A 101 -4.84 -6.37 18.27
C ALA A 101 -5.18 -5.95 19.71
N ASN A 102 -4.43 -5.01 20.29
CA ASN A 102 -4.65 -4.43 21.61
C ASN A 102 -4.87 -2.91 21.54
N GLY A 103 -5.39 -2.41 20.41
CA GLY A 103 -5.58 -0.99 20.15
C GLY A 103 -6.79 -0.75 19.26
N THR A 104 -6.70 0.29 18.43
CA THR A 104 -7.76 0.73 17.50
C THR A 104 -7.18 1.05 16.14
N GLU A 105 -8.00 0.94 15.09
CA GLU A 105 -7.70 1.39 13.72
C GLU A 105 -6.47 0.65 13.11
N GLY A 106 -5.57 1.34 12.43
CA GLY A 106 -4.38 0.77 11.80
C GLY A 106 -4.67 0.08 10.47
N GLY A 107 -5.71 0.55 9.75
CA GLY A 107 -6.15 -0.03 8.48
C GLY A 107 -5.06 0.00 7.40
N ILE A 108 -5.07 -0.99 6.49
CA ILE A 108 -4.14 -1.06 5.35
C ILE A 108 -4.88 -0.53 4.11
N TRP A 109 -4.72 0.76 3.80
CA TRP A 109 -5.49 1.44 2.74
C TRP A 109 -4.88 1.21 1.36
N ALA A 110 -3.57 1.47 1.25
CA ALA A 110 -2.68 1.21 0.11
C ALA A 110 -3.12 1.79 -1.26
N SER A 111 -4.23 2.54 -1.34
CA SER A 111 -4.76 3.14 -2.58
C SER A 111 -4.80 2.17 -3.77
N GLY A 112 -5.29 0.95 -3.52
CA GLY A 112 -5.39 -0.11 -4.53
C GLY A 112 -4.09 -0.88 -4.78
N ALA A 113 -2.94 -0.46 -4.23
CA ALA A 113 -1.77 -1.34 -4.15
C ALA A 113 -2.12 -2.58 -3.32
N GLY A 114 -1.51 -3.71 -3.63
CA GLY A 114 -1.54 -4.87 -2.74
C GLY A 114 -0.43 -4.78 -1.69
N PRO A 115 -0.44 -5.69 -0.69
CA PRO A 115 0.78 -6.03 0.01
C PRO A 115 1.88 -6.39 -1.00
N ALA A 116 3.12 -5.98 -0.74
CA ALA A 116 4.24 -6.35 -1.59
C ALA A 116 4.96 -7.56 -1.03
N GLY A 117 5.42 -8.45 -1.91
CA GLY A 117 6.12 -9.66 -1.55
C GLY A 117 7.54 -9.68 -2.12
N ASP A 118 8.49 -10.20 -1.35
CA ASP A 118 9.89 -10.34 -1.75
C ASP A 118 10.36 -11.79 -1.92
N GLY A 119 9.40 -12.72 -2.00
CA GLY A 119 9.64 -14.15 -2.02
C GLY A 119 9.80 -14.78 -0.64
N SER A 120 9.91 -14.01 0.44
CA SER A 120 10.07 -14.53 1.81
C SER A 120 9.15 -13.87 2.84
N SER A 121 8.91 -12.58 2.68
CA SER A 121 8.15 -11.71 3.55
C SER A 121 7.05 -11.00 2.78
N VAL A 122 6.13 -10.42 3.54
CA VAL A 122 5.06 -9.56 3.04
C VAL A 122 5.16 -8.20 3.70
N LEU A 123 5.18 -7.13 2.91
CA LEU A 123 5.39 -5.76 3.34
C LEU A 123 4.21 -4.87 2.94
N PHE A 124 3.81 -3.98 3.84
CA PHE A 124 2.72 -3.02 3.63
C PHE A 124 2.83 -1.88 4.64
N ALA A 125 2.05 -0.82 4.41
CA ALA A 125 1.92 0.30 5.33
C ALA A 125 0.53 0.31 5.98
N THR A 126 0.49 0.60 7.27
CA THR A 126 -0.74 0.81 8.05
C THR A 126 -1.01 2.31 8.20
N GLY A 127 -2.29 2.67 8.28
CA GLY A 127 -2.72 4.05 8.48
C GLY A 127 -2.83 4.44 9.95
N ASN A 128 -3.58 5.51 10.24
CA ASN A 128 -3.82 6.00 11.59
C ASN A 128 -4.23 4.86 12.52
N GLY A 129 -3.72 4.90 13.75
CA GLY A 129 -4.15 3.99 14.79
C GLY A 129 -3.20 3.91 15.96
N SER A 130 -3.56 3.07 16.92
CA SER A 130 -2.74 2.84 18.10
C SER A 130 -1.35 2.34 17.72
N PHE A 131 -0.30 2.89 18.32
CA PHE A 131 1.08 2.43 18.16
C PHE A 131 1.69 2.11 19.53
N ASN A 132 2.11 0.86 19.69
CA ASN A 132 2.93 0.35 20.79
C ASN A 132 3.30 -1.09 20.43
N VAL A 133 4.52 -1.30 19.94
CA VAL A 133 4.98 -2.62 19.47
C VAL A 133 5.01 -3.67 20.58
N ALA A 134 5.24 -3.27 21.83
CA ALA A 134 5.20 -4.18 22.98
C ALA A 134 3.78 -4.73 23.24
N SER A 135 2.75 -4.00 22.79
CA SER A 135 1.36 -4.43 22.81
C SER A 135 0.87 -4.97 21.46
N GLY A 136 1.76 -5.16 20.48
CA GLY A 136 1.38 -5.64 19.14
C GLY A 136 0.55 -4.65 18.33
N ASN A 137 0.74 -3.34 18.56
CA ASN A 137 0.05 -2.27 17.86
C ASN A 137 1.03 -1.52 16.93
N TYR A 138 0.71 -1.48 15.64
CA TYR A 138 1.55 -0.98 14.55
C TYR A 138 0.78 0.05 13.70
N GLY A 139 0.15 1.05 14.32
CA GLY A 139 -0.44 2.18 13.58
C GLY A 139 0.62 3.10 12.98
N SER A 140 0.37 3.62 11.78
CA SER A 140 1.28 4.48 11.00
C SER A 140 2.67 3.88 10.81
N SER A 141 2.73 2.60 10.44
CA SER A 141 3.97 1.81 10.32
C SER A 141 4.11 1.16 8.96
N VAL A 142 5.34 1.00 8.48
CA VAL A 142 5.68 -0.05 7.50
C VAL A 142 5.96 -1.33 8.28
N VAL A 143 5.28 -2.41 7.93
CA VAL A 143 5.39 -3.70 8.64
C VAL A 143 5.92 -4.76 7.68
N LYS A 144 6.93 -5.51 8.11
CA LYS A 144 7.42 -6.71 7.42
C LYS A 144 6.96 -7.95 8.18
N LEU A 145 6.01 -8.69 7.59
CA LEU A 145 5.59 -9.98 8.10
C LEU A 145 6.51 -11.08 7.54
N GLY A 146 6.92 -11.99 8.42
CA GLY A 146 7.55 -13.25 8.03
C GLY A 146 6.56 -14.23 7.39
N PRO A 147 7.01 -15.45 7.07
CA PRO A 147 6.14 -16.48 6.51
C PRO A 147 5.02 -16.87 7.50
N ALA A 148 3.90 -17.37 6.94
CA ALA A 148 2.81 -17.95 7.72
C ALA A 148 3.31 -19.21 8.44
N ILE A 149 3.27 -19.22 9.77
CA ILE A 149 3.69 -20.37 10.59
C ILE A 149 2.60 -20.62 11.64
N ALA A 150 2.11 -21.86 11.70
CA ALA A 150 1.15 -22.32 12.71
C ALA A 150 -0.09 -21.40 12.89
N GLY A 151 -0.64 -20.86 11.79
CA GLY A 151 -1.85 -20.04 11.83
C GLY A 151 -1.62 -18.55 12.08
N THR A 152 -0.37 -18.09 12.23
CA THR A 152 -0.06 -16.68 12.52
C THR A 152 1.08 -16.16 11.64
N PHE A 153 1.30 -14.85 11.72
CA PHE A 153 2.48 -14.19 11.19
C PHE A 153 3.30 -13.59 12.34
N ALA A 154 4.62 -13.71 12.26
CA ALA A 154 5.53 -12.92 13.07
C ALA A 154 5.84 -11.60 12.35
N VAL A 155 5.90 -10.50 13.09
CA VAL A 155 6.51 -9.25 12.58
C VAL A 155 8.01 -9.43 12.66
N SER A 156 8.68 -9.49 11.51
CA SER A 156 10.12 -9.69 11.43
C SER A 156 10.90 -8.37 11.53
N ASP A 157 10.31 -7.28 11.07
CA ASP A 157 10.88 -5.92 11.15
C ASP A 157 9.76 -4.88 10.93
N TYR A 158 10.00 -3.62 11.27
CA TYR A 158 9.08 -2.50 11.04
C TYR A 158 9.79 -1.15 11.00
N PHE A 159 9.10 -0.16 10.45
CA PHE A 159 9.46 1.26 10.53
C PHE A 159 8.24 2.07 10.98
N THR A 160 8.43 3.04 11.87
CA THR A 160 7.40 4.03 12.23
C THR A 160 8.05 5.41 12.27
N PRO A 161 7.48 6.42 11.60
CA PRO A 161 8.00 7.79 11.63
C PRO A 161 8.13 8.33 13.05
N PHE A 162 9.21 9.07 13.34
CA PHE A 162 9.44 9.71 14.65
C PHE A 162 8.26 10.59 15.08
N ASN A 163 7.56 11.19 14.11
CA ASN A 163 6.44 12.10 14.27
C ASN A 163 5.06 11.42 14.13
N TYR A 164 4.95 10.08 14.17
CA TYR A 164 3.69 9.36 13.95
C TYR A 164 2.51 9.88 14.78
N ALA A 165 2.76 10.35 16.01
CA ALA A 165 1.71 10.88 16.88
C ALA A 165 1.07 12.15 16.30
N SER A 166 1.90 13.05 15.76
CA SER A 166 1.42 14.24 15.04
C SER A 166 0.73 13.87 13.74
N LEU A 167 1.24 12.85 13.03
CA LEU A 167 0.62 12.37 11.80
C LEU A 167 -0.78 11.81 12.07
N ASN A 168 -0.91 10.99 13.12
CA ASN A 168 -2.18 10.42 13.55
C ASN A 168 -3.19 11.51 13.92
N ALA A 169 -2.77 12.52 14.69
CA ALA A 169 -3.64 13.61 15.12
C ALA A 169 -4.11 14.51 13.97
N GLY A 170 -3.31 14.63 12.90
CA GLY A 170 -3.60 15.45 11.73
C GLY A 170 -4.25 14.71 10.57
N ASP A 171 -4.54 13.42 10.71
CA ASP A 171 -4.96 12.54 9.62
C ASP A 171 -4.01 12.59 8.40
N VAL A 172 -2.70 12.54 8.67
CA VAL A 172 -1.64 12.57 7.65
C VAL A 172 -0.74 11.33 7.73
N ASP A 173 -1.38 10.17 7.92
CA ASP A 173 -0.74 8.89 8.13
C ASP A 173 0.07 8.35 6.94
N LEU A 174 0.77 7.26 7.22
CA LEU A 174 1.69 6.60 6.29
C LEU A 174 1.00 5.61 5.34
N GLY A 175 -0.19 5.11 5.69
CA GLY A 175 -0.84 3.95 5.08
C GLY A 175 -1.66 4.24 3.83
N ALA A 176 -1.81 5.50 3.44
CA ALA A 176 -2.55 5.89 2.24
C ALA A 176 -1.89 5.39 0.94
N GLY A 177 -0.56 5.42 0.85
CA GLY A 177 0.18 4.99 -0.34
C GLY A 177 0.56 3.51 -0.35
N GLY A 178 0.74 2.97 -1.55
CA GLY A 178 1.33 1.65 -1.76
C GLY A 178 2.85 1.64 -1.51
N VAL A 179 3.38 0.51 -1.03
CA VAL A 179 4.82 0.27 -0.96
C VAL A 179 5.33 -0.28 -2.29
N LEU A 180 6.55 0.12 -2.70
CA LEU A 180 7.25 -0.48 -3.84
C LEU A 180 8.58 -1.06 -3.39
N LEU A 181 8.84 -2.30 -3.79
CA LEU A 181 10.09 -2.99 -3.49
C LEU A 181 11.02 -2.90 -4.69
N LEU A 182 12.31 -2.70 -4.44
CA LEU A 182 13.33 -2.71 -5.47
C LEU A 182 14.60 -3.36 -4.95
N ASP A 183 15.09 -4.34 -5.70
CA ASP A 183 16.38 -4.96 -5.42
C ASP A 183 17.46 -4.38 -6.32
N GLN A 184 18.54 -3.94 -5.69
CA GLN A 184 19.72 -3.52 -6.41
C GLN A 184 20.53 -4.76 -6.83
N PRO A 185 21.11 -4.78 -8.05
CA PRO A 185 22.01 -5.85 -8.45
C PRO A 185 23.37 -5.79 -7.74
N PHE A 186 23.71 -4.64 -7.16
CA PHE A 186 24.94 -4.35 -6.42
C PHE A 186 24.69 -3.10 -5.56
N GLY A 187 25.57 -2.83 -4.59
CA GLY A 187 25.43 -1.70 -3.67
C GLY A 187 24.97 -2.14 -2.29
N SER A 188 24.91 -1.19 -1.36
CA SER A 188 24.41 -1.40 0.00
C SER A 188 23.66 -0.14 0.44
N PRO A 189 22.39 -0.26 0.88
CA PRO A 189 21.63 -1.51 1.02
C PRO A 189 21.10 -2.06 -0.30
N GLN A 190 20.90 -3.38 -0.35
CA GLN A 190 20.49 -4.07 -1.58
C GLN A 190 18.97 -4.14 -1.76
N HIS A 191 18.23 -4.33 -0.66
CA HIS A 191 16.80 -4.55 -0.69
C HIS A 191 16.09 -3.26 -0.26
N LEU A 192 15.59 -2.48 -1.21
CA LEU A 192 14.95 -1.19 -0.95
C LEU A 192 13.43 -1.33 -0.88
N LEU A 193 12.82 -0.46 -0.07
CA LEU A 193 11.40 -0.15 -0.06
C LEU A 193 11.20 1.35 -0.22
N PHE A 194 10.29 1.72 -1.10
CA PHE A 194 9.84 3.09 -1.30
C PHE A 194 8.39 3.24 -0.85
N LEU A 195 8.11 4.34 -0.15
CA LEU A 195 6.76 4.69 0.29
C LEU A 195 6.60 6.21 0.38
N CYS A 196 5.39 6.69 0.10
CA CYS A 196 4.96 8.04 0.38
C CYS A 196 3.52 7.99 0.90
N GLY A 197 3.26 8.63 2.04
CA GLY A 197 1.93 8.72 2.66
C GLY A 197 1.29 10.09 2.49
N LYS A 198 0.29 10.39 3.33
CA LYS A 198 -0.46 11.66 3.28
C LYS A 198 0.40 12.88 3.63
N GLU A 199 1.45 12.72 4.45
CA GLU A 199 2.44 13.79 4.72
C GLU A 199 3.17 14.25 3.44
N GLY A 200 3.20 13.41 2.40
CA GLY A 200 3.91 13.72 1.15
C GLY A 200 5.43 13.65 1.25
N ARG A 201 5.95 13.09 2.36
CA ARG A 201 7.35 12.70 2.54
C ARG A 201 7.61 11.37 1.85
N ILE A 202 8.70 11.28 1.09
CA ILE A 202 9.17 10.00 0.54
C ILE A 202 10.14 9.37 1.53
N TYR A 203 9.92 8.09 1.81
CA TYR A 203 10.82 7.24 2.57
C TYR A 203 11.49 6.23 1.63
N VAL A 204 12.82 6.12 1.75
CA VAL A 204 13.61 5.02 1.21
C VAL A 204 14.12 4.21 2.38
N ILE A 205 13.71 2.95 2.47
CA ILE A 205 13.95 2.08 3.61
C ILE A 205 14.77 0.87 3.15
N ASP A 206 15.78 0.51 3.93
CA ASP A 206 16.48 -0.77 3.81
C ASP A 206 15.60 -1.88 4.41
N ARG A 207 15.23 -2.89 3.62
CA ARG A 207 14.37 -3.99 4.07
C ARG A 207 15.09 -4.99 4.97
N ASP A 208 16.41 -4.90 5.07
CA ASP A 208 17.21 -5.71 5.99
C ASP A 208 17.46 -4.99 7.32
N ASN A 209 17.15 -3.70 7.40
CA ASN A 209 17.23 -2.89 8.61
C ASN A 209 16.27 -1.70 8.50
N MET A 210 15.01 -1.90 8.87
CA MET A 210 13.96 -0.90 8.62
C MET A 210 14.01 0.31 9.58
N GLY A 211 14.89 0.28 10.59
CA GLY A 211 15.18 1.42 11.46
C GLY A 211 14.28 1.54 12.68
N HIS A 212 13.19 0.78 12.77
CA HIS A 212 12.24 0.79 13.89
C HIS A 212 11.74 2.20 14.24
N PHE A 213 11.13 2.36 15.42
CA PHE A 213 10.69 3.65 15.94
C PHE A 213 11.76 4.27 16.83
N ASP A 214 12.07 5.54 16.58
CA ASP A 214 12.86 6.40 17.45
C ASP A 214 12.12 7.73 17.62
N THR A 215 12.03 8.22 18.85
CA THR A 215 11.24 9.43 19.16
C THR A 215 11.80 10.73 18.60
N THR A 216 13.03 10.71 18.08
CA THR A 216 13.80 11.90 17.69
C THR A 216 14.15 11.94 16.21
N THR A 217 14.32 10.80 15.56
CA THR A 217 14.73 10.74 14.14
C THR A 217 14.24 9.49 13.44
N ASP A 218 14.14 9.54 12.12
CA ASP A 218 13.88 8.38 11.28
C ASP A 218 15.22 7.70 10.92
N HIS A 219 15.41 6.43 11.27
CA HIS A 219 16.61 5.64 10.92
C HIS A 219 16.45 4.92 9.58
N VAL A 220 16.10 5.68 8.55
CA VAL A 220 15.90 5.19 7.18
C VAL A 220 17.09 5.56 6.29
N LEU A 221 17.22 4.91 5.13
CA LEU A 221 18.27 5.26 4.17
C LEU A 221 18.14 6.70 3.68
N GLN A 222 16.91 7.13 3.38
CA GLN A 222 16.63 8.50 2.95
C GLN A 222 15.20 8.90 3.31
N SER A 223 15.05 10.17 3.73
CA SER A 223 13.77 10.82 3.98
C SER A 223 13.74 12.15 3.22
N ILE A 224 12.71 12.36 2.39
CA ILE A 224 12.56 13.55 1.55
C ILE A 224 11.25 14.24 1.92
N PRO A 225 11.25 15.15 2.92
CA PRO A 225 10.06 15.89 3.30
C PRO A 225 9.63 16.87 2.21
N GLY A 226 8.32 17.12 2.09
CA GLY A 226 7.77 18.04 1.10
C GLY A 226 7.98 17.59 -0.35
N ALA A 227 8.27 16.30 -0.58
CA ALA A 227 8.43 15.76 -1.93
C ALA A 227 7.14 15.86 -2.73
N ASN A 228 5.98 15.66 -2.09
CA ASN A 228 4.63 15.79 -2.61
C ASN A 228 3.73 16.52 -1.58
N PRO A 229 2.55 17.04 -1.97
CA PRO A 229 1.53 17.51 -1.02
C PRO A 229 0.80 16.36 -0.32
N GLY A 230 1.01 15.13 -0.79
CA GLY A 230 0.50 13.86 -0.25
C GLY A 230 0.40 12.81 -1.36
N ALA A 231 0.25 11.55 -0.96
CA ALA A 231 0.19 10.40 -1.87
C ALA A 231 -0.94 9.43 -1.49
N TRP A 232 -1.89 9.28 -2.40
CA TRP A 232 -3.00 8.32 -2.37
C TRP A 232 -2.95 7.45 -3.62
N ASN A 233 -1.80 6.84 -3.85
CA ASN A 233 -1.49 6.08 -5.05
C ASN A 233 -0.45 5.00 -4.78
N SER A 234 -0.10 4.26 -5.83
CA SER A 234 1.05 3.36 -5.83
C SER A 234 2.18 3.94 -6.68
N PRO A 235 3.44 3.93 -6.22
CA PRO A 235 4.56 4.28 -7.09
C PRO A 235 4.81 3.20 -8.15
N ALA A 236 5.52 3.58 -9.22
CA ALA A 236 5.98 2.65 -10.26
C ALA A 236 7.50 2.70 -10.46
N SER A 237 8.01 1.53 -10.81
CA SER A 237 9.38 1.14 -11.12
C SER A 237 9.79 1.07 -12.59
N TRP A 238 10.72 1.85 -13.13
CA TRP A 238 11.38 1.44 -14.39
C TRP A 238 12.78 2.01 -14.58
N ASN A 239 13.71 1.15 -15.03
CA ASN A 239 15.06 1.54 -15.43
C ASN A 239 15.76 2.50 -14.45
N ARG A 240 15.79 2.13 -13.16
CA ARG A 240 16.34 2.94 -12.05
C ARG A 240 15.69 4.32 -11.88
N THR A 241 14.41 4.43 -12.21
CA THR A 241 13.61 5.62 -11.99
C THR A 241 12.37 5.23 -11.20
N LEU A 242 12.15 5.93 -10.09
CA LEU A 242 10.91 5.85 -9.32
C LEU A 242 9.94 6.91 -9.86
N TYR A 243 8.73 6.50 -10.18
CA TYR A 243 7.64 7.37 -10.62
C TYR A 243 6.60 7.44 -9.51
N LEU A 244 6.27 8.67 -9.09
CA LEU A 244 5.30 8.88 -8.01
C LEU A 244 4.42 10.09 -8.33
N GLY A 245 3.11 9.90 -8.25
CA GLY A 245 2.13 10.98 -8.34
C GLY A 245 1.97 11.74 -7.03
N GLY A 246 1.72 13.04 -7.11
CA GLY A 246 1.28 13.86 -5.98
C GLY A 246 -0.09 14.49 -6.24
N ALA A 247 -0.89 14.60 -5.19
CA ALA A 247 -2.05 15.49 -5.06
C ALA A 247 -2.54 15.42 -3.60
N SER A 248 -3.36 16.35 -3.12
CA SER A 248 -3.96 16.24 -1.78
C SER A 248 -5.48 16.38 -1.74
N GLU A 249 -6.10 15.78 -0.73
CA GLU A 249 -7.53 15.91 -0.40
C GLU A 249 -7.96 17.36 -0.12
N GLN A 250 -6.98 18.25 0.13
CA GLN A 250 -7.17 19.70 0.29
C GLN A 250 -7.15 20.44 -1.07
N ASN A 251 -7.29 19.73 -2.18
CA ASN A 251 -7.24 20.26 -3.56
C ASN A 251 -5.91 20.93 -3.93
N ILE A 252 -4.79 20.49 -3.35
CA ILE A 252 -3.46 20.92 -3.80
C ILE A 252 -3.06 20.04 -4.97
N ALA A 253 -3.02 20.64 -6.16
CA ALA A 253 -2.58 19.98 -7.38
C ALA A 253 -1.06 19.78 -7.40
N ASP A 254 -0.61 18.69 -8.00
CA ASP A 254 0.81 18.42 -8.22
C ASP A 254 1.01 17.56 -9.49
N ARG A 255 2.23 17.09 -9.73
CA ARG A 255 2.65 16.37 -10.94
C ARG A 255 3.02 14.93 -10.59
N VAL A 256 3.01 14.04 -11.59
CA VAL A 256 3.83 12.83 -11.50
C VAL A 256 5.30 13.24 -11.66
N LYS A 257 6.13 12.81 -10.71
CA LYS A 257 7.57 13.09 -10.66
C LYS A 257 8.36 11.81 -10.85
N ALA A 258 9.47 11.93 -11.57
CA ALA A 258 10.47 10.90 -11.77
C ALA A 258 11.70 11.22 -10.90
N TYR A 259 12.12 10.25 -10.11
CA TYR A 259 13.31 10.34 -9.28
C TYR A 259 14.31 9.28 -9.74
N SER A 260 15.51 9.70 -10.12
CA SER A 260 16.57 8.76 -10.47
C SER A 260 17.06 8.07 -9.20
N ILE A 261 17.27 6.76 -9.26
CA ILE A 261 17.78 5.93 -8.17
C ILE A 261 19.28 5.75 -8.38
N ASP A 262 20.08 6.24 -7.43
CA ASP A 262 21.52 6.04 -7.45
C ASP A 262 21.85 4.53 -7.30
N PRO A 263 22.65 3.97 -8.22
CA PRO A 263 22.83 2.52 -8.31
C PRO A 263 23.77 1.94 -7.25
N VAL A 264 24.39 2.78 -6.41
CA VAL A 264 25.33 2.34 -5.37
C VAL A 264 24.73 2.54 -3.98
N SER A 265 24.18 3.72 -3.75
CA SER A 265 23.61 4.13 -2.46
C SER A 265 22.13 3.83 -2.32
N GLY A 266 21.40 3.66 -3.43
CA GLY A 266 19.94 3.49 -3.43
C GLY A 266 19.13 4.74 -3.14
N MET A 267 19.80 5.88 -2.99
CA MET A 267 19.14 7.17 -2.77
C MET A 267 18.48 7.69 -4.04
N LEU A 268 17.36 8.39 -3.87
CA LEU A 268 16.66 9.14 -4.89
C LEU A 268 17.32 10.51 -5.13
N SER A 269 17.31 10.97 -6.37
CA SER A 269 17.72 12.32 -6.76
C SER A 269 16.84 13.39 -6.11
N THR A 270 17.44 14.45 -5.57
CA THR A 270 16.73 15.64 -5.10
C THR A 270 17.33 16.90 -5.73
N PRO A 271 16.62 17.65 -6.59
CA PRO A 271 15.20 17.52 -6.99
C PRO A 271 14.90 16.30 -7.89
N PRO A 272 13.62 15.98 -8.20
CA PRO A 272 13.27 14.97 -9.20
C PRO A 272 13.92 15.28 -10.56
N SER A 273 14.28 14.25 -11.30
CA SER A 273 14.96 14.34 -12.61
C SER A 273 14.01 14.74 -13.74
N SER A 274 12.72 14.44 -13.61
CA SER A 274 11.69 14.87 -14.55
C SER A 274 10.32 14.94 -13.87
N GLN A 275 9.38 15.66 -14.48
CA GLN A 275 7.99 15.72 -14.03
C GLN A 275 7.06 15.93 -15.22
N THR A 276 5.84 15.44 -15.09
CA THR A 276 4.80 15.57 -16.13
C THR A 276 4.55 17.03 -16.49
N SER A 277 4.22 17.31 -17.75
CA SER A 277 3.86 18.66 -18.22
C SER A 277 2.44 19.10 -17.79
N VAL A 278 1.61 18.16 -17.33
CA VAL A 278 0.28 18.41 -16.76
C VAL A 278 0.28 18.31 -15.22
N THR A 279 -0.73 18.87 -14.58
CA THR A 279 -0.97 18.73 -13.13
C THR A 279 -2.22 17.89 -12.86
N PHE A 280 -2.24 17.24 -11.71
CA PHE A 280 -3.30 16.37 -11.25
C PHE A 280 -3.85 16.90 -9.92
N LEU A 281 -5.18 16.85 -9.80
CA LEU A 281 -5.87 17.04 -8.53
C LEU A 281 -6.16 15.67 -7.93
N TYR A 282 -6.58 15.66 -6.66
CA TYR A 282 -6.96 14.44 -5.98
C TYR A 282 -8.09 13.68 -6.72
N PRO A 283 -8.06 12.33 -6.77
CA PRO A 283 -7.05 11.44 -6.17
C PRO A 283 -5.68 11.53 -6.86
N ALA A 284 -4.61 11.29 -6.09
CA ALA A 284 -3.25 11.32 -6.62
C ALA A 284 -3.09 10.30 -7.76
N PRO A 285 -2.44 10.65 -8.89
CA PRO A 285 -2.34 9.76 -10.04
C PRO A 285 -1.47 8.53 -9.74
N THR A 286 -1.92 7.34 -10.12
CA THR A 286 -1.11 6.11 -10.06
C THR A 286 -0.42 5.87 -11.40
N PRO A 287 0.92 5.97 -11.49
CA PRO A 287 1.65 5.64 -12.71
C PRO A 287 1.67 4.14 -12.99
N SER A 288 1.69 3.77 -14.27
CA SER A 288 1.98 2.42 -14.76
C SER A 288 2.99 2.51 -15.91
N ILE A 289 3.93 1.56 -16.00
CA ILE A 289 4.97 1.57 -17.03
C ILE A 289 4.80 0.39 -17.98
N SER A 290 4.86 0.67 -19.29
CA SER A 290 5.11 -0.34 -20.31
C SER A 290 6.43 -0.06 -21.00
N ALA A 291 7.25 -1.09 -21.26
CA ALA A 291 8.54 -0.93 -21.91
C ALA A 291 8.97 -2.21 -22.63
N ASN A 292 9.96 -2.11 -23.53
CA ASN A 292 10.70 -3.25 -24.05
C ASN A 292 12.06 -3.34 -23.35
N GLY A 293 12.13 -4.08 -22.25
CA GLY A 293 13.30 -4.09 -21.37
C GLY A 293 13.58 -2.69 -20.81
N THR A 294 14.76 -2.15 -21.10
CA THR A 294 15.18 -0.78 -20.73
C THR A 294 14.95 0.25 -21.84
N SER A 295 14.27 -0.13 -22.93
CA SER A 295 14.00 0.75 -24.08
C SER A 295 12.51 1.05 -24.24
N ASN A 296 12.18 2.16 -24.91
CA ASN A 296 10.82 2.56 -25.26
C ASN A 296 9.83 2.58 -24.08
N GLY A 297 10.30 3.06 -22.92
CA GLY A 297 9.47 3.18 -21.73
C GLY A 297 8.38 4.25 -21.93
N ILE A 298 7.14 3.87 -21.65
CA ILE A 298 5.98 4.75 -21.65
C ILE A 298 5.38 4.72 -20.24
N MET A 299 5.21 5.90 -19.66
CA MET A 299 4.49 6.08 -18.39
C MET A 299 3.03 6.44 -18.70
N TRP A 300 2.13 5.57 -18.29
CA TRP A 300 0.69 5.72 -18.38
C TRP A 300 0.11 6.23 -17.08
N VAL A 301 -0.85 7.13 -17.18
CA VAL A 301 -1.55 7.69 -16.03
C VAL A 301 -2.98 8.08 -16.40
N LEU A 302 -3.91 7.89 -15.47
CA LEU A 302 -5.28 8.39 -15.57
C LEU A 302 -5.39 9.73 -14.85
N GLN A 303 -5.98 10.71 -15.52
CA GLN A 303 -6.42 11.95 -14.90
C GLN A 303 -7.91 11.84 -14.56
N GLU A 304 -8.22 11.77 -13.27
CA GLU A 304 -9.57 11.53 -12.73
C GLU A 304 -10.05 12.69 -11.84
N SER A 305 -9.68 13.93 -12.19
CA SER A 305 -9.89 15.13 -11.36
C SER A 305 -11.36 15.54 -11.13
N THR A 306 -12.33 14.74 -11.59
CA THR A 306 -13.78 14.95 -11.39
C THR A 306 -14.45 13.80 -10.63
N TYR A 307 -13.67 12.99 -9.90
CA TYR A 307 -14.17 11.83 -9.16
C TYR A 307 -15.33 12.16 -8.17
N LEU A 308 -15.36 13.37 -7.60
CA LEU A 308 -16.37 13.75 -6.60
C LEU A 308 -17.80 13.79 -7.15
N ASN A 309 -17.96 14.22 -8.41
CA ASN A 309 -19.28 14.43 -9.01
C ASN A 309 -19.57 13.43 -10.13
N ASN A 310 -18.60 12.58 -10.49
CA ASN A 310 -18.69 11.60 -11.59
C ASN A 310 -19.18 12.23 -12.92
N THR A 311 -18.92 13.53 -13.13
CA THR A 311 -19.42 14.25 -14.32
C THR A 311 -18.37 14.43 -15.41
N GLY A 312 -17.10 14.19 -15.13
CA GLY A 312 -16.03 14.30 -16.12
C GLY A 312 -15.52 12.94 -16.58
N GLN A 313 -14.99 12.94 -17.81
CA GLN A 313 -14.34 11.79 -18.40
C GLN A 313 -12.95 11.59 -17.77
N ALA A 314 -12.62 10.35 -17.40
CA ALA A 314 -11.24 9.99 -17.08
C ALA A 314 -10.38 10.12 -18.35
N VAL A 315 -9.28 10.86 -18.27
CA VAL A 315 -8.37 11.05 -19.41
C VAL A 315 -7.13 10.17 -19.22
N LEU A 316 -6.97 9.18 -20.09
CA LEU A 316 -5.73 8.43 -20.21
C LEU A 316 -4.67 9.28 -20.89
N LEU A 317 -3.52 9.43 -20.23
CA LEU A 317 -2.33 10.11 -20.72
C LEU A 317 -1.16 9.13 -20.79
N ALA A 318 -0.28 9.33 -21.77
CA ALA A 318 0.97 8.60 -21.90
C ALA A 318 2.14 9.57 -22.09
N PHE A 319 3.20 9.37 -21.33
CA PHE A 319 4.41 10.18 -21.37
C PHE A 319 5.62 9.32 -21.71
N ASP A 320 6.65 9.93 -22.29
CA ASP A 320 7.98 9.31 -22.38
C ASP A 320 8.51 9.07 -20.98
N ALA A 321 8.75 7.81 -20.61
CA ALA A 321 9.19 7.47 -19.25
C ALA A 321 10.60 8.04 -18.94
N THR A 322 11.40 8.36 -19.95
CA THR A 322 12.72 8.99 -19.75
C THR A 322 12.65 10.51 -19.57
N ASN A 323 11.56 11.14 -20.02
CA ASN A 323 11.31 12.57 -19.84
C ASN A 323 9.80 12.86 -19.81
N LEU A 324 9.26 12.97 -18.61
CA LEU A 324 7.84 13.19 -18.37
C LEU A 324 7.32 14.53 -18.91
N ALA A 325 8.18 15.48 -19.31
CA ALA A 325 7.72 16.68 -20.01
C ALA A 325 7.12 16.37 -21.38
N ASN A 326 7.49 15.24 -21.99
CA ASN A 326 7.05 14.80 -23.31
C ASN A 326 5.78 13.94 -23.23
N LEU A 327 4.63 14.55 -23.55
CA LEU A 327 3.36 13.84 -23.70
C LEU A 327 3.31 13.15 -25.06
N LEU A 328 3.13 11.83 -25.07
CA LEU A 328 3.04 11.00 -26.26
C LEU A 328 1.59 10.82 -26.74
N TYR A 329 0.64 10.77 -25.80
CA TYR A 329 -0.76 10.49 -26.11
C TYR A 329 -1.70 11.07 -25.05
N SER A 330 -2.86 11.55 -25.50
CA SER A 330 -4.03 11.83 -24.65
C SER A 330 -5.31 11.32 -25.30
N SER A 331 -6.12 10.61 -24.53
CA SER A 331 -7.45 10.17 -24.96
C SER A 331 -8.47 11.31 -25.15
N SER A 332 -8.17 12.53 -24.70
CA SER A 332 -9.00 13.72 -24.94
C SER A 332 -8.75 14.40 -26.29
N GLN A 333 -7.79 13.90 -27.10
CA GLN A 333 -7.42 14.50 -28.39
C GLN A 333 -8.28 14.02 -29.57
N TRP A 334 -9.43 13.38 -29.32
CA TRP A 334 -10.36 12.91 -30.35
C TRP A 334 -11.82 13.17 -29.95
#